data_AF-Q60CF2-F1
#
_entry.id   AF-Q60CF2-F1
#
_cell.length_a   1.000
_cell.length_b   1.000
_cell.length_c   1.000
_cell.angle_alpha   90.00
_cell.angle_beta   90.00
_cell.angle_gamma   90.00
#
_symmetry.space_group_name_H-M   'P 1'
#
loop_
_entity.id
_entity.type
_entity.pdbx_description
1 polymer ?
#
loop_
_entity_poly.entity_id
_entity_poly.type
_entity_poly.pdbx_seq_one_letter_code
_entity_poly.pdbx_strand_id
1 'polypeptide(L)'
;MGGKFDSLFSGSAASPQRRIFRRIAGVLAFIVLASSLQAATAAKVKSSKVRATPTPKPTATPTPAPTPTPVSSPTPTPTPAPGATITGSVFVAMEPYDIIVGNQVQHISLSGKSFTFDFGGSVPFVNPNIGIADFDTINYWDSAAGKAKVINGWTITDAGISGRVFKTNGYTAIGYKAGDGVVEGALRTQLNSYYVPSRRRFVWDLCVRFGGADLTKPWTFMPRDSHPGLIWQIKPDGSPPSIGMVVDTDPTNSQRLAIHIDGSIGPELKHERLGMITGLLPQQDINIVIDAYLDDRPIASGGQGYFKAWINGTLVANAVGATLVPNASSPHYWSMAMYLYNDTTPLQFDYFGYWKRARMIVPN
;
A
#
# COMPACT_ATOMS: atom_id res chain seq x y z
N MET A 1 14.10 54.48 60.79
CA MET A 1 14.03 53.01 60.73
C MET A 1 14.44 52.57 59.34
N GLY A 2 15.58 51.89 59.20
CA GLY A 2 16.16 51.49 57.91
C GLY A 2 17.58 50.92 58.08
N GLY A 3 18.04 50.13 57.10
CA GLY A 3 19.28 49.32 57.12
C GLY A 3 18.96 47.86 57.49
N LYS A 4 19.08 46.84 56.62
CA LYS A 4 20.12 46.34 55.69
C LYS A 4 21.26 45.52 56.34
N PHE A 5 21.21 44.21 56.03
CA PHE A 5 22.29 43.27 55.67
C PHE A 5 23.37 42.78 56.68
N ASP A 6 23.50 41.44 56.66
CA ASP A 6 24.67 40.55 56.79
C ASP A 6 25.44 40.30 58.10
N SER A 7 25.39 39.03 58.54
CA SER A 7 26.53 38.06 58.68
C SER A 7 26.12 36.88 59.59
N LEU A 8 26.74 35.68 59.63
CA LEU A 8 27.38 34.76 58.66
C LEU A 8 27.60 33.39 59.36
N PHE A 9 28.30 32.43 58.72
CA PHE A 9 28.70 31.08 59.19
C PHE A 9 27.57 30.02 59.25
N SER A 10 27.70 28.78 58.77
CA SER A 10 28.71 28.06 57.94
C SER A 10 28.01 26.79 57.34
N GLY A 11 28.59 25.88 56.54
CA GLY A 11 29.93 25.67 55.97
C GLY A 11 30.03 24.28 55.31
N SER A 12 31.03 24.04 54.43
CA SER A 12 31.25 22.80 53.62
C SER A 12 30.16 22.53 52.56
N ALA A 13 30.40 22.46 51.23
CA ALA A 13 31.39 21.72 50.42
C ALA A 13 31.22 20.18 50.54
N ALA A 14 31.22 19.38 49.45
CA ALA A 14 31.52 19.63 48.04
C ALA A 14 30.70 18.73 47.07
N SER A 15 30.90 18.92 45.76
CA SER A 15 30.35 18.16 44.62
C SER A 15 31.47 17.28 43.98
N PRO A 16 31.45 16.76 42.72
CA PRO A 16 30.39 16.49 41.72
C PRO A 16 30.57 15.16 40.88
N GLN A 17 29.67 14.93 39.90
CA GLN A 17 29.88 14.30 38.56
C GLN A 17 30.10 12.76 38.31
N ARG A 18 29.24 12.27 37.37
CA ARG A 18 29.51 11.44 36.14
C ARG A 18 29.85 9.92 36.15
N ARG A 19 29.07 9.23 35.28
CA ARG A 19 29.44 8.26 34.20
C ARG A 19 29.62 6.73 34.48
N ILE A 20 28.71 5.96 33.85
CA ILE A 20 28.90 4.71 33.05
C ILE A 20 29.38 3.41 33.75
N PHE A 21 28.59 2.31 33.71
CA PHE A 21 28.88 1.03 32.98
C PHE A 21 27.93 -0.18 33.29
N ARG A 22 27.59 -0.92 32.20
CA ARG A 22 27.34 -2.39 32.02
C ARG A 22 26.44 -3.26 32.96
N ARG A 23 25.39 -3.84 32.32
CA ARG A 23 24.97 -5.27 32.20
C ARG A 23 25.25 -6.31 33.32
N ILE A 24 24.22 -7.12 33.66
CA ILE A 24 24.13 -8.57 34.06
C ILE A 24 22.82 -8.69 34.90
N ALA A 25 21.72 -9.38 34.52
CA ALA A 25 21.44 -10.81 34.22
C ALA A 25 21.22 -11.70 35.47
N GLY A 26 20.05 -12.37 35.57
CA GLY A 26 19.89 -13.62 36.34
C GLY A 26 18.71 -13.76 37.32
N VAL A 27 17.77 -14.67 36.99
CA VAL A 27 17.05 -15.60 37.89
C VAL A 27 16.05 -15.05 38.94
N LEU A 28 14.80 -15.55 38.88
CA LEU A 28 14.11 -16.21 40.01
C LEU A 28 12.87 -16.99 39.55
N ALA A 29 12.70 -18.19 40.09
CA ALA A 29 11.60 -19.13 39.82
C ALA A 29 11.05 -19.70 41.14
N PHE A 30 10.01 -20.54 41.04
CA PHE A 30 9.29 -21.25 42.12
C PHE A 30 8.21 -20.50 42.91
N ILE A 31 6.94 -20.82 42.60
CA ILE A 31 5.98 -21.29 43.62
C ILE A 31 5.40 -22.62 43.10
N VAL A 32 5.27 -23.60 44.01
CA VAL A 32 4.80 -24.96 43.75
C VAL A 32 3.32 -25.07 44.09
N LEU A 33 2.54 -25.80 43.28
CA LEU A 33 1.33 -26.46 43.76
C LEU A 33 1.29 -27.90 43.26
N ALA A 34 1.24 -28.85 44.19
CA ALA A 34 1.18 -30.29 43.91
C ALA A 34 -0.01 -30.90 44.63
N SER A 35 -0.84 -31.66 43.91
CA SER A 35 -1.90 -32.50 44.50
C SER A 35 -2.13 -33.77 43.67
N SER A 36 -1.61 -34.88 44.21
CA SER A 36 -2.05 -36.28 44.08
C SER A 36 -2.55 -36.85 42.74
N LEU A 37 -1.83 -37.89 42.32
CA LEU A 37 -2.14 -38.85 41.26
C LEU A 37 -2.98 -40.02 41.81
N GLN A 38 -4.07 -40.43 41.14
CA GLN A 38 -4.67 -41.76 41.32
C GLN A 38 -5.14 -42.33 39.98
N ALA A 39 -4.80 -43.59 39.71
CA ALA A 39 -5.05 -44.25 38.44
C ALA A 39 -6.25 -45.21 38.50
N ALA A 40 -6.93 -45.38 37.37
CA ALA A 40 -7.86 -46.49 37.13
C ALA A 40 -7.67 -47.04 35.71
N THR A 41 -6.96 -48.16 35.59
CA THR A 41 -6.69 -48.85 34.32
C THR A 41 -7.77 -49.90 34.02
N ALA A 42 -8.66 -49.61 33.09
CA ALA A 42 -9.57 -50.62 32.54
C ALA A 42 -8.92 -51.38 31.38
N ALA A 43 -8.45 -52.61 31.63
CA ALA A 43 -7.80 -53.44 30.62
C ALA A 43 -8.81 -53.93 29.55
N LYS A 44 -8.67 -53.47 28.31
CA LYS A 44 -9.50 -53.93 27.19
C LYS A 44 -8.93 -55.20 26.57
N VAL A 45 -9.56 -56.33 26.88
CA VAL A 45 -9.20 -57.67 26.37
C VAL A 45 -9.16 -57.68 24.83
N LYS A 46 -8.06 -58.15 24.25
CA LYS A 46 -7.93 -58.35 22.80
C LYS A 46 -8.72 -59.59 22.37
N SER A 47 -9.88 -59.38 21.75
CA SER A 47 -10.57 -60.44 20.99
C SER A 47 -9.81 -60.70 19.68
N SER A 48 -9.34 -61.94 19.49
CA SER A 48 -8.63 -62.41 18.30
C SER A 48 -9.59 -62.64 17.12
N LYS A 49 -9.94 -61.57 16.41
CA LYS A 49 -10.75 -61.69 15.19
C LYS A 49 -9.92 -62.28 14.04
N VAL A 50 -10.32 -63.44 13.55
CA VAL A 50 -9.70 -64.16 12.43
C VAL A 50 -9.58 -63.23 11.21
N ARG A 51 -8.37 -63.09 10.67
CA ARG A 51 -8.08 -62.26 9.49
C ARG A 51 -8.47 -63.00 8.23
N ALA A 52 -9.66 -62.70 7.70
CA ALA A 52 -10.02 -63.09 6.34
C ALA A 52 -9.09 -62.39 5.32
N THR A 53 -8.55 -63.16 4.37
CA THR A 53 -7.73 -62.63 3.27
C THR A 53 -8.61 -61.83 2.31
N PRO A 54 -8.30 -60.56 2.00
CA PRO A 54 -9.08 -59.80 1.04
C PRO A 54 -8.84 -60.31 -0.39
N THR A 55 -9.92 -60.69 -1.07
CA THR A 55 -9.93 -61.01 -2.49
C THR A 55 -9.48 -59.78 -3.29
N PRO A 56 -8.60 -59.91 -4.31
CA PRO A 56 -8.17 -58.75 -5.10
C PRO A 56 -9.37 -58.14 -5.84
N LYS A 57 -9.64 -56.86 -5.55
CA LYS A 57 -10.65 -56.06 -6.27
C LYS A 57 -10.16 -55.80 -7.70
N PRO A 58 -11.00 -55.97 -8.74
CA PRO A 58 -10.58 -55.70 -10.11
C PRO A 58 -10.10 -54.24 -10.26
N THR A 59 -8.90 -54.10 -10.82
CA THR A 59 -8.28 -52.80 -11.10
C THR A 59 -9.07 -52.09 -12.19
N ALA A 60 -9.61 -50.91 -11.90
CA ALA A 60 -10.28 -50.12 -12.91
C ALA A 60 -9.26 -49.68 -13.97
N THR A 61 -9.52 -50.02 -15.24
CA THR A 61 -8.74 -49.54 -16.38
C THR A 61 -8.80 -48.02 -16.43
N PRO A 62 -7.68 -47.30 -16.60
CA PRO A 62 -7.71 -45.84 -16.65
C PRO A 62 -8.49 -45.39 -17.88
N THR A 63 -9.62 -44.73 -17.67
CA THR A 63 -10.34 -44.00 -18.72
C THR A 63 -9.39 -42.95 -19.30
N PRO A 64 -9.23 -42.86 -20.63
CA PRO A 64 -8.37 -41.84 -21.22
C PRO A 64 -8.85 -40.45 -20.81
N ALA A 65 -7.91 -39.61 -20.34
CA ALA A 65 -8.20 -38.23 -19.97
C ALA A 65 -8.72 -37.46 -21.20
N PRO A 66 -9.71 -36.57 -21.04
CA PRO A 66 -10.23 -35.80 -22.16
C PRO A 66 -9.10 -34.95 -22.76
N THR A 67 -8.91 -35.08 -24.08
CA THR A 67 -7.99 -34.24 -24.86
C THR A 67 -8.34 -32.78 -24.60
N PRO A 68 -7.37 -31.89 -24.27
CA PRO A 68 -7.68 -30.49 -24.04
C PRO A 68 -8.22 -29.86 -25.33
N THR A 69 -9.50 -29.48 -25.29
CA THR A 69 -10.13 -28.69 -26.36
C THR A 69 -9.30 -27.42 -26.57
N PRO A 70 -8.98 -27.03 -27.81
CA PRO A 70 -8.21 -25.80 -28.04
C PRO A 70 -8.94 -24.61 -27.41
N VAL A 71 -8.29 -23.99 -26.43
CA VAL A 71 -8.76 -22.76 -25.81
C VAL A 71 -8.82 -21.71 -26.92
N SER A 72 -10.02 -21.20 -27.19
CA SER A 72 -10.21 -20.08 -28.11
C SER A 72 -9.27 -18.95 -27.71
N SER A 73 -8.42 -18.50 -28.64
CA SER A 73 -7.56 -17.34 -28.46
C SER A 73 -8.37 -16.21 -27.83
N PRO A 74 -7.85 -15.49 -26.81
CA PRO A 74 -8.57 -14.37 -26.23
C PRO A 74 -8.95 -13.40 -27.35
N THR A 75 -10.25 -13.12 -27.46
CA THR A 75 -10.76 -12.06 -28.33
C THR A 75 -9.98 -10.80 -27.99
N PRO A 76 -9.41 -10.08 -28.96
CA PRO A 76 -8.63 -8.88 -28.66
C PRO A 76 -9.51 -7.91 -27.87
N THR A 77 -9.06 -7.58 -26.66
CA THR A 77 -9.68 -6.55 -25.82
C THR A 77 -9.83 -5.29 -26.67
N PRO A 78 -11.00 -4.63 -26.70
CA PRO A 78 -11.19 -3.45 -27.54
C PRO A 78 -10.08 -2.44 -27.27
N THR A 79 -9.41 -2.01 -28.35
CA THR A 79 -8.44 -0.92 -28.30
C THR A 79 -9.12 0.27 -27.61
N PRO A 80 -8.55 0.85 -26.54
CA PRO A 80 -9.17 1.96 -25.86
C PRO A 80 -9.43 3.10 -26.85
N ALA A 81 -10.59 3.77 -26.68
CA ALA A 81 -11.01 4.85 -27.55
C ALA A 81 -9.88 5.91 -27.70
N PRO A 82 -9.65 6.45 -28.92
CA PRO A 82 -8.62 7.45 -29.14
C PRO A 82 -8.99 8.76 -28.43
N GLY A 83 -8.44 8.94 -27.22
CA GLY A 83 -8.75 10.05 -26.31
C GLY A 83 -7.55 10.58 -25.52
N ALA A 84 -6.32 10.38 -26.01
CA ALA A 84 -5.13 11.10 -25.57
C ALA A 84 -3.96 10.86 -26.56
N THR A 85 -3.55 11.88 -27.30
CA THR A 85 -2.35 11.83 -28.15
C THR A 85 -1.10 11.91 -27.26
N ILE A 86 -0.40 10.80 -27.04
CA ILE A 86 0.83 10.79 -26.23
C ILE A 86 2.01 11.30 -27.06
N THR A 87 2.16 12.62 -27.11
CA THR A 87 3.39 13.32 -27.51
C THR A 87 3.56 14.58 -26.64
N GLY A 88 4.26 14.45 -25.51
CA GLY A 88 4.68 15.57 -24.65
C GLY A 88 3.57 16.48 -24.09
N SER A 89 2.31 16.11 -24.29
CA SER A 89 1.15 16.95 -23.97
C SER A 89 0.70 16.68 -22.54
N VAL A 90 0.27 17.75 -21.84
CA VAL A 90 -0.38 17.64 -20.53
C VAL A 90 -1.55 16.68 -20.66
N PHE A 91 -1.70 15.74 -19.73
CA PHE A 91 -2.98 15.06 -19.62
C PHE A 91 -4.01 16.09 -19.14
N VAL A 92 -4.95 16.41 -20.02
CA VAL A 92 -6.13 17.18 -19.71
C VAL A 92 -7.30 16.23 -19.83
N ALA A 93 -7.93 15.88 -18.70
CA ALA A 93 -9.18 15.15 -18.75
C ALA A 93 -10.24 16.02 -19.47
N MET A 94 -10.88 15.46 -20.49
CA MET A 94 -11.96 16.10 -21.26
C MET A 94 -13.25 15.30 -21.12
N GLU A 95 -14.39 15.96 -21.35
CA GLU A 95 -15.71 15.33 -21.31
C GLU A 95 -16.07 14.81 -22.72
N PRO A 96 -16.51 13.54 -22.87
CA PRO A 96 -16.73 12.54 -21.82
C PRO A 96 -15.43 11.91 -21.28
N TYR A 97 -15.30 11.80 -19.95
CA TYR A 97 -14.22 10.99 -19.35
C TYR A 97 -14.72 9.60 -19.03
N ASP A 98 -14.20 8.62 -19.75
CA ASP A 98 -14.66 7.24 -19.68
C ASP A 98 -13.65 6.36 -18.93
N ILE A 99 -14.12 5.70 -17.87
CA ILE A 99 -13.36 4.67 -17.15
C ILE A 99 -13.92 3.28 -17.49
N ILE A 100 -13.06 2.26 -17.44
CA ILE A 100 -13.46 0.87 -17.68
C ILE A 100 -13.58 0.16 -16.33
N VAL A 101 -14.79 -0.26 -15.98
CA VAL A 101 -15.11 -1.00 -14.76
C VAL A 101 -15.69 -2.36 -15.14
N GLY A 102 -14.93 -3.42 -14.88
CA GLY A 102 -15.24 -4.74 -15.44
C GLY A 102 -15.14 -4.70 -16.97
N ASN A 103 -16.21 -5.09 -17.64
CA ASN A 103 -16.38 -4.97 -19.09
C ASN A 103 -17.30 -3.79 -19.48
N GLN A 104 -17.60 -2.88 -18.55
CA GLN A 104 -18.49 -1.74 -18.78
C GLN A 104 -17.69 -0.45 -18.88
N VAL A 105 -18.07 0.41 -19.81
CA VAL A 105 -17.64 1.80 -19.83
C VAL A 105 -18.54 2.58 -18.88
N GLN A 106 -17.96 3.21 -17.88
CA GLN A 106 -18.65 4.15 -17.00
C GLN A 106 -18.21 5.57 -17.37
N HIS A 107 -19.18 6.38 -17.79
CA HIS A 107 -18.96 7.77 -18.05
C HIS A 107 -18.90 8.56 -16.72
N ILE A 108 -17.85 9.36 -16.54
CA ILE A 108 -17.68 10.31 -15.45
C ILE A 108 -17.78 11.73 -16.01
N SER A 109 -18.81 12.48 -15.59
CA SER A 109 -18.92 13.88 -15.95
C SER A 109 -17.81 14.70 -15.30
N LEU A 110 -17.15 15.51 -16.13
CA LEU A 110 -16.19 16.53 -15.70
C LEU A 110 -16.84 17.92 -15.60
N SER A 111 -18.07 18.05 -16.11
CA SER A 111 -18.84 19.30 -16.20
C SER A 111 -18.04 20.43 -16.85
N GLY A 112 -17.40 20.14 -17.98
CA GLY A 112 -16.58 21.09 -18.74
C GLY A 112 -15.29 21.58 -18.08
N LYS A 113 -14.84 20.99 -16.96
CA LYS A 113 -13.58 21.38 -16.29
C LYS A 113 -12.43 20.47 -16.68
N SER A 114 -11.31 21.08 -17.08
CA SER A 114 -10.01 20.43 -17.22
C SER A 114 -9.47 19.98 -15.86
N PHE A 115 -9.01 18.73 -15.77
CA PHE A 115 -8.29 18.19 -14.61
C PHE A 115 -6.85 17.84 -14.97
N THR A 116 -5.95 18.00 -14.00
CA THR A 116 -4.49 17.96 -14.21
C THR A 116 -3.76 16.96 -13.30
N PHE A 117 -4.44 16.37 -12.32
CA PHE A 117 -3.89 15.35 -11.43
C PHE A 117 -3.66 14.00 -12.14
N ASP A 118 -2.61 13.88 -12.97
CA ASP A 118 -2.07 12.62 -13.49
C ASP A 118 -0.59 12.49 -13.15
N PHE A 119 -0.26 11.52 -12.31
CA PHE A 119 1.13 11.22 -11.93
C PHE A 119 1.74 10.10 -12.79
N GLY A 120 1.02 9.59 -13.77
CA GLY A 120 1.43 8.45 -14.60
C GLY A 120 1.96 8.82 -15.98
N GLY A 121 2.34 7.78 -16.72
CA GLY A 121 2.60 7.88 -18.14
C GLY A 121 3.92 8.59 -18.47
N SER A 122 3.83 9.62 -19.30
CA SER A 122 4.96 10.52 -19.57
C SER A 122 4.54 11.99 -19.48
N VAL A 123 3.48 12.25 -18.72
CA VAL A 123 2.97 13.60 -18.43
C VAL A 123 4.06 14.40 -17.71
N PRO A 124 4.24 15.69 -18.00
CA PRO A 124 5.15 16.54 -17.23
C PRO A 124 4.88 16.54 -15.72
N PHE A 125 5.93 16.45 -14.89
CA PHE A 125 5.78 16.56 -13.43
C PHE A 125 5.38 17.98 -13.01
N VAL A 126 5.78 18.98 -13.81
CA VAL A 126 5.35 20.37 -13.72
C VAL A 126 4.31 20.60 -14.80
N ASN A 127 3.10 20.98 -14.41
CA ASN A 127 2.03 21.36 -15.32
C ASN A 127 2.43 22.61 -16.12
N PRO A 128 2.66 22.51 -17.44
CA PRO A 128 3.20 23.62 -18.22
C PRO A 128 2.19 24.75 -18.48
N ASN A 129 0.91 24.56 -18.14
CA ASN A 129 -0.10 25.63 -18.25
C ASN A 129 -0.03 26.63 -17.08
N ILE A 130 0.41 26.16 -15.90
CA ILE A 130 0.41 26.95 -14.65
C ILE A 130 1.80 27.04 -14.00
N GLY A 131 2.77 26.24 -14.44
CA GLY A 131 4.15 26.24 -13.95
C GLY A 131 4.35 25.54 -12.60
N ILE A 132 3.40 24.71 -12.18
CA ILE A 132 3.34 24.10 -10.83
C ILE A 132 3.19 22.59 -10.97
N ALA A 133 3.71 21.80 -10.03
CA ALA A 133 3.44 20.37 -10.02
C ALA A 133 2.05 20.07 -9.47
N ASP A 134 1.37 19.06 -10.03
CA ASP A 134 0.06 18.59 -9.55
C ASP A 134 0.15 17.76 -8.23
N PHE A 135 1.35 17.67 -7.65
CA PHE A 135 1.63 17.05 -6.34
C PHE A 135 2.30 18.06 -5.40
N ASP A 136 2.17 17.83 -4.09
CA ASP A 136 2.72 18.73 -3.07
C ASP A 136 4.17 18.38 -2.72
N THR A 137 4.45 17.11 -2.40
CA THR A 137 5.80 16.67 -1.96
C THR A 137 6.22 15.32 -2.53
N ILE A 138 7.54 15.11 -2.64
CA ILE A 138 8.16 13.78 -2.78
C ILE A 138 9.13 13.54 -1.62
N ASN A 139 8.88 12.45 -0.90
CA ASN A 139 9.66 11.98 0.24
C ASN A 139 10.51 10.79 -0.27
N TYR A 140 11.83 10.89 -0.20
CA TYR A 140 12.74 9.89 -0.79
C TYR A 140 14.10 9.84 -0.07
N TRP A 141 14.86 8.77 -0.33
CA TRP A 141 16.25 8.66 0.11
C TRP A 141 17.21 9.21 -0.95
N ASP A 142 17.96 10.26 -0.59
CA ASP A 142 19.02 10.80 -1.43
C ASP A 142 20.32 10.05 -1.14
N SER A 143 20.65 9.05 -1.98
CA SER A 143 21.89 8.28 -1.85
C SER A 143 23.15 9.13 -2.01
N ALA A 144 23.10 10.24 -2.76
CA ALA A 144 24.27 11.11 -2.95
C ALA A 144 24.54 11.96 -1.70
N ALA A 145 23.47 12.36 -0.99
CA ALA A 145 23.56 13.06 0.29
C ALA A 145 23.57 12.13 1.53
N GLY A 146 23.35 10.82 1.35
CA GLY A 146 23.30 9.82 2.42
C GLY A 146 22.17 10.05 3.44
N LYS A 147 21.03 10.63 3.02
CA LYS A 147 19.95 11.02 3.94
C LYS A 147 18.57 11.07 3.28
N ALA A 148 17.54 10.99 4.12
CA ALA A 148 16.17 11.32 3.71
C ALA A 148 16.06 12.78 3.25
N LYS A 149 15.24 13.01 2.23
CA LYS A 149 14.82 14.32 1.76
C LYS A 149 13.32 14.34 1.52
N VAL A 150 12.75 15.52 1.74
CA VAL A 150 11.45 15.93 1.21
C VAL A 150 11.72 17.08 0.26
N ILE A 151 11.13 17.05 -0.93
CA ILE A 151 11.13 18.16 -1.87
C ILE A 151 9.69 18.57 -2.18
N ASN A 152 9.49 19.84 -2.50
CA ASN A 152 8.18 20.37 -2.83
C ASN A 152 7.97 20.29 -4.35
N GLY A 153 6.73 20.11 -4.79
CA GLY A 153 6.36 20.05 -6.21
C GLY A 153 6.81 21.29 -6.98
N TRP A 154 6.76 22.45 -6.35
CA TRP A 154 7.27 23.74 -6.87
C TRP A 154 8.79 23.78 -7.13
N THR A 155 9.55 22.79 -6.69
CA THR A 155 10.99 22.67 -6.94
C THR A 155 11.37 21.44 -7.78
N ILE A 156 10.40 20.65 -8.26
CA ILE A 156 10.67 19.54 -9.18
C ILE A 156 11.03 20.08 -10.57
N THR A 157 11.84 19.32 -11.31
CA THR A 157 11.99 19.50 -12.76
C THR A 157 11.45 18.26 -13.47
N ASP A 158 11.27 18.31 -14.79
CA ASP A 158 10.67 17.18 -15.49
C ASP A 158 11.51 15.88 -15.48
N ALA A 159 12.79 15.99 -15.12
CA ALA A 159 13.67 14.84 -14.87
C ALA A 159 13.27 14.00 -13.65
N GLY A 160 12.44 14.53 -12.74
CA GLY A 160 12.05 13.87 -11.50
C GLY A 160 13.23 13.68 -10.53
N ILE A 161 13.22 12.55 -9.82
CA ILE A 161 14.26 12.09 -8.89
C ILE A 161 14.92 10.82 -9.45
N SER A 162 16.17 10.97 -9.89
CA SER A 162 16.95 9.90 -10.52
C SER A 162 16.97 8.61 -9.68
N GLY A 163 16.45 7.54 -10.28
CA GLY A 163 16.38 6.21 -9.65
C GLY A 163 15.39 6.07 -8.50
N ARG A 164 14.45 7.01 -8.28
CA ARG A 164 13.32 6.86 -7.34
C ARG A 164 11.98 7.24 -7.96
N VAL A 165 11.92 8.41 -8.60
CA VAL A 165 10.71 8.94 -9.26
C VAL A 165 11.10 9.44 -10.64
N PHE A 166 10.93 8.62 -11.68
CA PHE A 166 11.44 8.93 -13.02
C PHE A 166 10.54 8.37 -14.12
N LYS A 167 10.66 8.88 -15.34
CA LYS A 167 9.84 8.43 -16.48
C LYS A 167 10.59 7.42 -17.33
N THR A 168 9.90 6.39 -17.80
CA THR A 168 10.45 5.39 -18.72
C THR A 168 9.33 4.71 -19.50
N ASN A 169 9.50 4.50 -20.81
CA ASN A 169 8.63 3.68 -21.67
C ASN A 169 7.11 3.93 -21.56
N GLY A 170 6.67 5.17 -21.29
CA GLY A 170 5.25 5.48 -21.08
C GLY A 170 4.74 5.19 -19.66
N TYR A 171 5.61 5.19 -18.65
CA TYR A 171 5.29 5.04 -17.23
C TYR A 171 6.07 6.05 -16.38
N THR A 172 5.46 6.49 -15.28
CA THR A 172 6.18 7.06 -14.13
C THR A 172 6.55 5.93 -13.18
N ALA A 173 7.84 5.67 -13.03
CA ALA A 173 8.37 4.77 -12.01
C ALA A 173 8.38 5.47 -10.64
N ILE A 174 7.88 4.80 -9.60
CA ILE A 174 8.05 5.16 -8.18
C ILE A 174 8.53 3.92 -7.46
N GLY A 175 9.66 4.00 -6.74
CA GLY A 175 10.21 2.80 -6.10
C GLY A 175 11.25 3.00 -5.02
N TYR A 176 11.45 1.93 -4.28
CA TYR A 176 12.57 1.71 -3.37
C TYR A 176 13.74 1.13 -4.16
N LYS A 177 14.94 1.73 -4.03
CA LYS A 177 16.17 1.21 -4.62
C LYS A 177 17.00 0.48 -3.57
N ALA A 178 17.61 -0.65 -3.93
CA ALA A 178 18.50 -1.41 -3.07
C ALA A 178 19.57 -0.52 -2.40
N GLY A 179 19.72 -0.65 -1.09
CA GLY A 179 20.62 0.18 -0.28
C GLY A 179 20.06 1.53 0.15
N ASP A 180 18.84 1.92 -0.26
CA ASP A 180 18.20 3.14 0.26
C ASP A 180 17.88 2.99 1.75
N GLY A 181 18.12 4.07 2.48
CA GLY A 181 17.93 4.17 3.93
C GLY A 181 16.53 4.61 4.34
N VAL A 182 16.38 4.85 5.64
CA VAL A 182 15.10 5.21 6.26
C VAL A 182 14.68 6.64 5.91
N VAL A 183 13.43 6.77 5.45
CA VAL A 183 12.70 8.02 5.21
C VAL A 183 11.49 8.00 6.13
N GLU A 184 11.43 8.93 7.08
CA GLU A 184 10.27 9.10 8.00
C GLU A 184 9.85 7.81 8.74
N GLY A 185 10.85 7.06 9.22
CA GLY A 185 10.67 5.89 10.09
C GLY A 185 10.65 4.53 9.39
N ALA A 186 10.63 4.47 8.06
CA ALA A 186 10.70 3.21 7.30
C ALA A 186 11.40 3.39 5.94
N LEU A 187 11.50 2.33 5.13
CA LEU A 187 11.95 2.45 3.75
C LEU A 187 10.81 2.93 2.84
N ARG A 188 10.96 4.08 2.18
CA ARG A 188 9.97 4.56 1.21
C ARG A 188 10.53 5.52 0.15
N THR A 189 9.89 5.48 -1.02
CA THR A 189 9.72 6.63 -1.89
C THR A 189 8.22 6.91 -1.99
N GLN A 190 7.80 8.15 -1.74
CA GLN A 190 6.39 8.52 -1.67
C GLN A 190 6.15 9.90 -2.28
N LEU A 191 5.18 10.00 -3.20
CA LEU A 191 4.71 11.22 -3.84
C LEU A 191 3.32 11.55 -3.28
N ASN A 192 3.19 12.70 -2.62
CA ASN A 192 1.96 13.13 -1.95
C ASN A 192 1.24 14.19 -2.78
N SER A 193 -0.08 14.06 -2.92
CA SER A 193 -0.91 15.12 -3.47
C SER A 193 -1.02 16.31 -2.53
N TYR A 194 -1.54 17.44 -3.03
CA TYR A 194 -2.20 18.41 -2.17
C TYR A 194 -3.37 17.78 -1.41
N TYR A 195 -3.79 18.41 -0.31
CA TYR A 195 -4.91 17.93 0.50
C TYR A 195 -6.21 17.78 -0.29
N VAL A 196 -6.94 16.70 -0.02
CA VAL A 196 -8.27 16.40 -0.55
C VAL A 196 -9.35 16.74 0.49
N PRO A 197 -10.44 17.45 0.12
CA PRO A 197 -11.54 17.74 1.03
C PRO A 197 -12.36 16.50 1.41
N SER A 198 -12.90 16.51 2.62
CA SER A 198 -14.00 15.62 3.03
C SER A 198 -15.33 16.04 2.39
N ARG A 199 -16.32 15.13 2.47
CA ARG A 199 -17.70 15.23 1.95
C ARG A 199 -17.74 15.45 0.44
N ARG A 200 -16.92 14.68 -0.26
CA ARG A 200 -16.77 14.79 -1.72
C ARG A 200 -16.42 13.46 -2.37
N ARG A 201 -16.95 13.23 -3.58
CA ARG A 201 -16.63 12.07 -4.41
C ARG A 201 -15.30 12.26 -5.13
N PHE A 202 -14.52 11.18 -5.21
CA PHE A 202 -13.29 11.06 -5.96
C PHE A 202 -13.29 9.73 -6.71
N VAL A 203 -12.75 9.75 -7.92
CA VAL A 203 -12.50 8.56 -8.70
C VAL A 203 -11.01 8.53 -9.03
N TRP A 204 -10.32 7.42 -8.73
CA TRP A 204 -8.96 7.20 -9.20
C TRP A 204 -8.97 6.20 -10.36
N ASP A 205 -8.35 6.60 -11.47
CA ASP A 205 -8.07 5.73 -12.62
C ASP A 205 -6.57 5.49 -12.67
N LEU A 206 -6.17 4.28 -12.25
CA LEU A 206 -4.79 3.88 -12.08
C LEU A 206 -4.47 2.69 -12.99
N CYS A 207 -3.23 2.60 -13.43
CA CYS A 207 -2.71 1.44 -14.14
C CYS A 207 -1.24 1.24 -13.77
N VAL A 208 -0.92 0.13 -13.12
CA VAL A 208 0.40 -0.13 -12.54
C VAL A 208 0.99 -1.45 -13.02
N ARG A 209 2.31 -1.49 -13.12
CA ARG A 209 3.12 -2.69 -13.35
C ARG A 209 4.25 -2.74 -12.30
N PHE A 210 4.74 -3.92 -11.95
CA PHE A 210 5.75 -4.10 -10.91
C PHE A 210 7.04 -4.73 -11.43
N GLY A 211 8.19 -4.24 -10.94
CA GLY A 211 9.52 -4.72 -11.34
C GLY A 211 10.64 -4.30 -10.39
N GLY A 212 11.88 -4.55 -10.81
CA GLY A 212 13.11 -4.05 -10.14
C GLY A 212 13.43 -2.60 -10.56
N ALA A 213 14.70 -2.20 -10.60
CA ALA A 213 15.09 -0.82 -10.96
C ALA A 213 14.68 -0.36 -12.39
N ASP A 214 14.47 -1.28 -13.32
CA ASP A 214 13.94 -1.01 -14.65
C ASP A 214 12.97 -2.12 -15.09
N LEU A 215 12.15 -1.87 -16.12
CA LEU A 215 11.14 -2.81 -16.62
C LEU A 215 11.70 -4.12 -17.20
N THR A 216 13.01 -4.24 -17.43
CA THR A 216 13.67 -5.50 -17.79
C THR A 216 14.05 -6.33 -16.56
N LYS A 217 14.06 -5.74 -15.36
CA LYS A 217 14.34 -6.43 -14.10
C LYS A 217 13.06 -7.01 -13.50
N PRO A 218 13.04 -8.31 -13.14
CA PRO A 218 11.88 -8.90 -12.51
C PRO A 218 11.64 -8.32 -11.11
N TRP A 219 10.39 -8.40 -10.66
CA TRP A 219 10.07 -8.26 -9.25
C TRP A 219 10.75 -9.38 -8.44
N THR A 220 11.30 -9.04 -7.27
CA THR A 220 11.95 -10.01 -6.38
C THR A 220 10.92 -10.60 -5.42
N PHE A 221 10.44 -11.82 -5.68
CA PHE A 221 9.49 -12.45 -4.76
C PHE A 221 10.15 -12.81 -3.42
N MET A 222 9.53 -12.37 -2.34
CA MET A 222 9.91 -12.62 -0.95
C MET A 222 8.79 -13.37 -0.22
N PRO A 223 9.03 -13.96 0.97
CA PRO A 223 7.94 -14.54 1.77
C PRO A 223 6.82 -13.53 2.02
N ARG A 224 5.57 -13.99 1.96
CA ARG A 224 4.39 -13.15 2.24
C ARG A 224 4.52 -12.47 3.62
N ASP A 225 3.98 -11.25 3.72
CA ASP A 225 4.03 -10.36 4.87
C ASP A 225 5.45 -9.86 5.26
N SER A 226 6.53 -10.27 4.58
CA SER A 226 7.89 -9.85 4.98
C SER A 226 8.24 -8.44 4.51
N HIS A 227 7.96 -8.10 3.24
CA HIS A 227 8.25 -6.79 2.64
C HIS A 227 7.04 -6.24 1.85
N PRO A 228 5.87 -6.08 2.47
CA PRO A 228 4.68 -5.55 1.79
C PRO A 228 4.90 -4.09 1.38
N GLY A 229 4.57 -3.78 0.13
CA GLY A 229 4.67 -2.43 -0.42
C GLY A 229 3.32 -1.72 -0.44
N LEU A 230 3.15 -0.71 0.41
CA LEU A 230 2.03 0.23 0.27
C LEU A 230 2.27 1.10 -0.96
N ILE A 231 1.37 1.00 -1.94
CA ILE A 231 1.51 1.59 -3.28
C ILE A 231 0.59 2.79 -3.52
N TRP A 232 -0.53 2.84 -2.81
CA TRP A 232 -1.49 3.94 -2.80
C TRP A 232 -2.12 4.03 -1.41
N GLN A 233 -2.43 5.23 -0.93
CA GLN A 233 -3.13 5.43 0.34
C GLN A 233 -3.85 6.78 0.39
N ILE A 234 -4.83 6.89 1.29
CA ILE A 234 -5.38 8.16 1.80
C ILE A 234 -5.04 8.25 3.28
N LYS A 235 -4.44 9.36 3.70
CA LYS A 235 -4.02 9.60 5.09
C LYS A 235 -4.01 11.08 5.46
N PRO A 236 -4.16 11.44 6.74
CA PRO A 236 -3.72 12.73 7.27
C PRO A 236 -2.24 12.65 7.67
N ASP A 237 -1.65 13.76 8.11
CA ASP A 237 -0.30 13.77 8.67
C ASP A 237 -0.20 13.09 10.04
N GLY A 238 1.00 12.62 10.36
CA GLY A 238 1.34 12.01 11.65
C GLY A 238 0.60 10.71 12.01
N SER A 239 -0.31 10.23 11.15
CA SER A 239 -1.23 9.12 11.46
C SER A 239 -1.11 7.98 10.43
N PRO A 240 -1.53 6.75 10.79
CA PRO A 240 -1.74 5.66 9.82
C PRO A 240 -2.74 6.05 8.71
N PRO A 241 -2.72 5.36 7.56
CA PRO A 241 -3.69 5.59 6.50
C PRO A 241 -5.11 5.23 6.91
N SER A 242 -6.07 6.05 6.48
CA SER A 242 -7.50 5.74 6.57
C SER A 242 -7.83 4.54 5.67
N ILE A 243 -7.24 4.53 4.47
CA ILE A 243 -7.34 3.44 3.49
C ILE A 243 -5.99 3.31 2.80
N GLY A 244 -5.50 2.09 2.65
CA GLY A 244 -4.23 1.76 2.00
C GLY A 244 -4.41 0.61 1.01
N MET A 245 -3.66 0.65 -0.08
CA MET A 245 -3.55 -0.42 -1.08
C MET A 245 -2.12 -0.93 -1.10
N VAL A 246 -1.94 -2.22 -0.88
CA VAL A 246 -0.66 -2.88 -0.65
C VAL A 246 -0.46 -3.98 -1.68
N VAL A 247 0.74 -4.05 -2.26
CA VAL A 247 1.23 -5.18 -3.05
C VAL A 247 2.13 -6.07 -2.19
N ASP A 248 1.93 -7.38 -2.27
CA ASP A 248 2.72 -8.39 -1.55
C ASP A 248 2.74 -9.71 -2.35
N THR A 249 3.52 -10.69 -1.91
CA THR A 249 3.49 -12.05 -2.43
C THR A 249 2.14 -12.72 -2.14
N ASP A 250 1.60 -13.41 -3.15
CA ASP A 250 0.32 -14.12 -3.07
C ASP A 250 0.35 -15.24 -2.02
N PRO A 251 -0.62 -15.29 -1.08
CA PRO A 251 -0.69 -16.31 -0.01
C PRO A 251 -0.77 -17.75 -0.54
N THR A 252 -1.19 -17.94 -1.78
CA THR A 252 -1.39 -19.25 -2.42
C THR A 252 -0.32 -19.59 -3.46
N ASN A 253 0.50 -18.62 -3.88
CA ASN A 253 1.48 -18.82 -4.95
C ASN A 253 2.68 -17.86 -4.80
N SER A 254 3.83 -18.36 -4.35
CA SER A 254 5.05 -17.56 -4.14
C SER A 254 5.71 -16.99 -5.41
N GLN A 255 5.09 -17.17 -6.59
CA GLN A 255 5.50 -16.60 -7.88
C GLN A 255 4.41 -15.69 -8.47
N ARG A 256 3.48 -15.22 -7.65
CA ARG A 256 2.42 -14.27 -7.99
C ARG A 256 2.32 -13.17 -6.94
N LEU A 257 1.79 -12.03 -7.35
CA LEU A 257 1.44 -10.95 -6.44
C LEU A 257 -0.01 -11.10 -6.00
N ALA A 258 -0.28 -10.67 -4.78
CA ALA A 258 -1.59 -10.23 -4.37
C ALA A 258 -1.58 -8.72 -4.18
N ILE A 259 -2.67 -8.06 -4.58
CA ILE A 259 -2.95 -6.69 -4.14
C ILE A 259 -4.10 -6.78 -3.15
N HIS A 260 -3.94 -6.10 -2.03
CA HIS A 260 -4.94 -6.03 -1.00
C HIS A 260 -5.19 -4.58 -0.58
N ILE A 261 -6.38 -4.34 -0.05
CA ILE A 261 -6.82 -3.04 0.42
C ILE A 261 -7.19 -3.19 1.89
N ASP A 262 -6.53 -2.42 2.73
CA ASP A 262 -6.80 -2.31 4.15
C ASP A 262 -7.38 -0.92 4.45
N GLY A 263 -8.19 -0.80 5.50
CA GLY A 263 -8.71 0.50 5.90
C GLY A 263 -9.45 0.48 7.22
N SER A 264 -9.57 1.67 7.79
CA SER A 264 -10.35 1.97 9.00
C SER A 264 -11.73 2.50 8.61
N ILE A 265 -12.55 1.65 7.98
CA ILE A 265 -13.90 2.03 7.53
C ILE A 265 -14.96 1.51 8.48
N GLY A 266 -15.92 2.37 8.85
CA GLY A 266 -17.08 2.00 9.67
C GLY A 266 -17.10 2.66 11.06
N PRO A 267 -18.03 2.25 11.94
CA PRO A 267 -18.29 2.95 13.20
C PRO A 267 -17.17 2.81 14.24
N GLU A 268 -16.43 1.70 14.21
CA GLU A 268 -15.32 1.43 15.16
C GLU A 268 -13.95 1.88 14.62
N LEU A 269 -13.85 2.26 13.34
CA LEU A 269 -12.59 2.64 12.65
C LEU A 269 -11.47 1.60 12.79
N LYS A 270 -11.81 0.35 13.08
CA LYS A 270 -10.85 -0.75 13.19
C LYS A 270 -10.16 -0.93 11.84
N HIS A 271 -8.84 -0.92 11.84
CA HIS A 271 -8.06 -1.15 10.64
C HIS A 271 -8.14 -2.62 10.23
N GLU A 272 -8.72 -2.91 9.07
CA GLU A 272 -8.94 -4.28 8.60
C GLU A 272 -8.90 -4.43 7.08
N ARG A 273 -8.82 -5.69 6.63
CA ARG A 273 -8.79 -6.09 5.23
C ARG A 273 -10.16 -5.86 4.58
N LEU A 274 -10.28 -4.84 3.74
CA LEU A 274 -11.48 -4.54 2.95
C LEU A 274 -11.62 -5.44 1.73
N GLY A 275 -10.51 -5.94 1.19
CA GLY A 275 -10.50 -6.80 0.00
C GLY A 275 -9.11 -7.26 -0.43
N MET A 276 -9.03 -8.34 -1.20
CA MET A 276 -7.79 -8.86 -1.79
C MET A 276 -8.06 -9.52 -3.15
N ILE A 277 -7.13 -9.37 -4.08
CA ILE A 277 -7.04 -10.14 -5.32
C ILE A 277 -5.68 -10.83 -5.38
N THR A 278 -5.64 -12.05 -5.90
CA THR A 278 -4.44 -12.91 -5.97
C THR A 278 -4.13 -13.30 -7.42
N GLY A 279 -3.07 -14.07 -7.65
CA GLY A 279 -2.71 -14.58 -8.98
C GLY A 279 -2.14 -13.55 -9.95
N LEU A 280 -1.85 -12.33 -9.51
CA LEU A 280 -1.37 -11.24 -10.38
C LEU A 280 0.07 -11.47 -10.84
N LEU A 281 0.39 -11.06 -12.07
CA LEU A 281 1.73 -11.10 -12.63
C LEU A 281 2.36 -9.70 -12.55
N PRO A 282 3.58 -9.56 -11.97
CA PRO A 282 4.26 -8.26 -11.87
C PRO A 282 4.40 -7.53 -13.22
N GLN A 283 4.67 -8.28 -14.28
CA GLN A 283 4.98 -7.76 -15.62
C GLN A 283 3.75 -7.37 -16.45
N GLN A 284 2.53 -7.51 -15.91
CA GLN A 284 1.30 -7.10 -16.59
C GLN A 284 0.81 -5.73 -16.13
N ASP A 285 0.11 -5.03 -17.01
CA ASP A 285 -0.60 -3.80 -16.65
C ASP A 285 -1.83 -4.16 -15.81
N ILE A 286 -1.79 -3.82 -14.53
CA ILE A 286 -2.87 -4.03 -13.57
C ILE A 286 -3.70 -2.75 -13.53
N ASN A 287 -4.90 -2.80 -14.09
CA ASN A 287 -5.84 -1.68 -14.11
C ASN A 287 -6.58 -1.63 -12.77
N ILE A 288 -6.60 -0.46 -12.12
CA ILE A 288 -7.26 -0.27 -10.84
C ILE A 288 -8.15 0.96 -10.94
N VAL A 289 -9.44 0.78 -10.62
CA VAL A 289 -10.39 1.88 -10.47
C VAL A 289 -10.79 1.95 -9.01
N ILE A 290 -10.79 3.14 -8.43
CA ILE A 290 -11.37 3.43 -7.12
C ILE A 290 -12.49 4.44 -7.32
N ASP A 291 -13.65 4.21 -6.73
CA ASP A 291 -14.74 5.19 -6.63
C ASP A 291 -15.11 5.32 -5.15
N ALA A 292 -14.88 6.50 -4.57
CA ALA A 292 -15.11 6.74 -3.16
C ALA A 292 -15.77 8.09 -2.92
N TYR A 293 -16.74 8.12 -2.01
CA TYR A 293 -17.14 9.37 -1.36
C TYR A 293 -16.36 9.48 -0.06
N LEU A 294 -15.47 10.46 0.01
CA LEU A 294 -14.67 10.69 1.20
C LEU A 294 -15.53 11.41 2.24
N ASP A 295 -15.76 10.78 3.40
CA ASP A 295 -16.44 11.40 4.55
C ASP A 295 -15.72 11.03 5.85
N ASP A 296 -15.53 12.04 6.70
CA ASP A 296 -14.94 11.94 8.04
C ASP A 296 -15.99 11.64 9.12
N ARG A 297 -17.28 11.64 8.76
CA ARG A 297 -18.37 11.44 9.71
C ARG A 297 -18.81 9.97 9.75
N PRO A 298 -19.07 9.40 10.93
CA PRO A 298 -19.78 8.13 11.06
C PRO A 298 -21.18 8.18 10.43
N ILE A 299 -21.71 7.03 10.00
CA ILE A 299 -23.08 6.90 9.46
C ILE A 299 -24.12 7.45 10.45
N ALA A 300 -23.94 7.17 11.75
CA ALA A 300 -24.80 7.67 12.83
C ALA A 300 -24.84 9.21 12.95
N SER A 301 -23.88 9.92 12.35
CA SER A 301 -23.79 11.38 12.29
C SER A 301 -24.12 11.93 10.88
N GLY A 302 -24.82 11.13 10.06
CA GLY A 302 -25.19 11.49 8.69
C GLY A 302 -24.03 11.42 7.68
N GLY A 303 -22.98 10.66 8.01
CA GLY A 303 -21.88 10.36 7.08
C GLY A 303 -22.34 9.53 5.88
N GLN A 304 -21.87 9.90 4.69
CA GLN A 304 -22.23 9.28 3.41
C GLN A 304 -21.05 8.53 2.76
N GLY A 305 -19.98 8.31 3.53
CA GLY A 305 -18.75 7.74 3.00
C GLY A 305 -18.92 6.32 2.46
N TYR A 306 -18.29 6.07 1.31
CA TYR A 306 -18.16 4.74 0.73
C TYR A 306 -16.83 4.61 0.02
N PHE A 307 -16.36 3.38 -0.11
CA PHE A 307 -15.16 3.04 -0.86
C PHE A 307 -15.43 1.79 -1.70
N LYS A 308 -15.27 1.92 -3.02
CA LYS A 308 -15.31 0.80 -3.98
C LYS A 308 -14.01 0.75 -4.74
N ALA A 309 -13.47 -0.43 -4.93
CA ALA A 309 -12.28 -0.63 -5.74
C ALA A 309 -12.41 -1.87 -6.63
N TRP A 310 -12.02 -1.71 -7.89
CA TRP A 310 -11.95 -2.77 -8.89
C TRP A 310 -10.50 -2.96 -9.33
N ILE A 311 -10.04 -4.20 -9.43
CA ILE A 311 -8.71 -4.56 -9.92
C ILE A 311 -8.87 -5.53 -11.09
N ASN A 312 -8.32 -5.17 -12.24
CA ASN A 312 -8.57 -5.81 -13.54
C ASN A 312 -10.07 -6.05 -13.79
N GLY A 313 -10.89 -5.08 -13.40
CA GLY A 313 -12.35 -5.10 -13.56
C GLY A 313 -13.13 -5.92 -12.51
N THR A 314 -12.46 -6.76 -11.72
CA THR A 314 -13.07 -7.48 -10.60
C THR A 314 -13.31 -6.54 -9.43
N LEU A 315 -14.51 -6.48 -8.86
CA LEU A 315 -14.78 -5.73 -7.63
C LEU A 315 -14.06 -6.42 -6.45
N VAL A 316 -13.08 -5.74 -5.87
CA VAL A 316 -12.22 -6.27 -4.79
C VAL A 316 -12.65 -5.77 -3.42
N ALA A 317 -13.08 -4.51 -3.32
CA ALA A 317 -13.57 -3.91 -2.08
C ALA A 317 -14.86 -3.11 -2.33
N ASN A 318 -15.81 -3.18 -1.39
CA ASN A 318 -17.06 -2.42 -1.39
C ASN A 318 -17.50 -2.20 0.06
N ALA A 319 -17.14 -1.04 0.62
CA ALA A 319 -17.37 -0.68 2.02
C ALA A 319 -18.15 0.64 2.14
N VAL A 320 -18.89 0.81 3.23
CA VAL A 320 -19.69 2.00 3.56
C VAL A 320 -19.43 2.37 5.01
N GLY A 321 -19.19 3.64 5.30
CA GLY A 321 -18.77 4.12 6.62
C GLY A 321 -18.03 5.45 6.55
N ALA A 322 -17.47 5.91 7.67
CA ALA A 322 -16.43 6.93 7.61
C ALA A 322 -15.23 6.34 6.82
N THR A 323 -14.75 7.06 5.81
CA THR A 323 -13.63 6.64 4.94
C THR A 323 -12.36 7.44 5.21
N LEU A 324 -12.49 8.52 5.99
CA LEU A 324 -11.41 9.35 6.51
C LEU A 324 -11.36 9.20 8.03
N VAL A 325 -10.20 9.45 8.64
CA VAL A 325 -10.07 9.47 10.10
C VAL A 325 -10.85 10.68 10.65
N PRO A 326 -11.88 10.47 11.51
CA PRO A 326 -12.62 11.56 12.13
C PRO A 326 -11.71 12.36 13.07
N ASN A 327 -11.89 13.68 13.14
CA ASN A 327 -11.10 14.57 13.99
C ASN A 327 -9.57 14.50 13.77
N ALA A 328 -9.13 14.13 12.55
CA ALA A 328 -7.72 14.17 12.20
C ALA A 328 -7.12 15.58 12.42
N SER A 329 -5.88 15.62 12.91
CA SER A 329 -5.14 16.87 13.22
C SER A 329 -4.74 17.68 11.98
N SER A 330 -4.96 17.13 10.78
CA SER A 330 -4.61 17.69 9.48
C SER A 330 -5.62 17.20 8.44
N PRO A 331 -5.77 17.91 7.30
CA PRO A 331 -6.55 17.40 6.18
C PRO A 331 -5.90 16.13 5.61
N HIS A 332 -6.69 15.32 4.91
CA HIS A 332 -6.17 14.13 4.26
C HIS A 332 -5.58 14.47 2.89
N TYR A 333 -4.62 13.68 2.43
CA TYR A 333 -4.12 13.66 1.05
C TYR A 333 -4.12 12.22 0.56
N TRP A 334 -3.94 12.03 -0.74
CA TRP A 334 -3.57 10.73 -1.29
C TRP A 334 -2.09 10.71 -1.65
N SER A 335 -1.49 9.53 -1.67
CA SER A 335 -0.09 9.40 -2.09
C SER A 335 0.14 8.17 -2.95
N MET A 336 1.00 8.31 -3.95
CA MET A 336 1.58 7.20 -4.73
C MET A 336 2.92 6.83 -4.12
N ALA A 337 3.17 5.55 -3.90
CA ALA A 337 4.38 5.14 -3.17
C ALA A 337 4.98 3.82 -3.66
N MET A 338 6.20 3.58 -3.19
CA MET A 338 6.61 2.26 -2.74
C MET A 338 7.06 2.44 -1.29
N TYR A 339 6.18 2.16 -0.34
CA TYR A 339 6.42 2.30 1.09
C TYR A 339 6.40 0.93 1.76
N LEU A 340 7.59 0.46 2.14
CA LEU A 340 7.84 -0.82 2.78
C LEU A 340 7.74 -0.64 4.30
N TYR A 341 6.51 -0.67 4.83
CA TYR A 341 6.22 -0.22 6.19
C TYR A 341 6.69 -1.16 7.30
N ASN A 342 7.05 -2.40 6.97
CA ASN A 342 7.72 -3.32 7.88
C ASN A 342 9.23 -3.08 7.97
N ASP A 343 9.81 -2.35 7.01
CA ASP A 343 11.26 -2.29 6.81
C ASP A 343 11.89 -1.01 7.36
N THR A 344 12.92 -1.20 8.19
CA THR A 344 13.70 -0.12 8.83
C THR A 344 15.21 -0.24 8.57
N THR A 345 15.63 -1.23 7.78
CA THR A 345 17.02 -1.54 7.46
C THR A 345 17.17 -1.76 5.95
N PRO A 346 18.18 -1.18 5.27
CA PRO A 346 18.29 -1.26 3.81
C PRO A 346 18.26 -2.68 3.24
N LEU A 347 17.43 -2.89 2.21
CA LEU A 347 17.27 -4.14 1.50
C LEU A 347 18.25 -4.25 0.33
N GLN A 348 18.46 -5.48 -0.17
CA GLN A 348 19.41 -5.80 -1.24
C GLN A 348 18.75 -5.96 -2.62
N PHE A 349 17.48 -5.57 -2.75
CA PHE A 349 16.71 -5.64 -3.98
C PHE A 349 15.89 -4.36 -4.19
N ASP A 350 15.52 -4.11 -5.44
CA ASP A 350 14.69 -2.98 -5.86
C ASP A 350 13.22 -3.39 -5.92
N TYR A 351 12.32 -2.49 -5.51
CA TYR A 351 10.87 -2.61 -5.73
C TYR A 351 10.33 -1.33 -6.36
N PHE A 352 9.76 -1.45 -7.56
CA PHE A 352 9.18 -0.31 -8.29
C PHE A 352 7.76 -0.61 -8.73
N GLY A 353 6.88 0.38 -8.55
CA GLY A 353 5.61 0.52 -9.27
C GLY A 353 5.80 1.44 -10.47
N TYR A 354 5.45 0.96 -11.66
CA TYR A 354 5.47 1.68 -12.92
C TYR A 354 4.05 2.08 -13.28
N TRP A 355 3.74 3.36 -13.15
CA TRP A 355 2.40 3.92 -13.30
C TRP A 355 2.19 4.45 -14.71
N LYS A 356 1.34 3.75 -15.48
CA LYS A 356 0.93 4.14 -16.84
C LYS A 356 -0.17 5.20 -16.83
N ARG A 357 -1.05 5.11 -15.82
CA ARG A 357 -2.05 6.11 -15.42
C ARG A 357 -1.99 6.21 -13.90
N ALA A 358 -2.03 7.41 -13.36
CA ALA A 358 -2.20 7.62 -11.92
C ALA A 358 -3.03 8.88 -11.69
N ARG A 359 -4.32 8.79 -12.04
CA ARG A 359 -5.23 9.94 -12.13
C ARG A 359 -6.13 10.05 -10.92
N MET A 360 -6.34 11.27 -10.45
CA MET A 360 -7.43 11.61 -9.53
C MET A 360 -8.44 12.52 -10.24
N ILE A 361 -9.63 11.98 -10.47
CA ILE A 361 -10.78 12.69 -11.02
C ILE A 361 -11.66 13.12 -9.85
N VAL A 362 -12.18 14.34 -9.91
CA VAL A 362 -13.09 14.87 -8.91
C VAL A 362 -14.43 15.16 -9.58
N PRO A 363 -15.38 14.20 -9.59
CA PRO A 363 -16.74 14.46 -10.05
C PRO A 363 -17.36 15.66 -9.33
N ASN A 364 -18.32 16.31 -9.98
CA ASN A 364 -19.21 17.27 -9.31
C ASN A 364 -20.34 16.57 -8.56
#